data_AF-A0A2R6XIC0-F1
#
_entry.id   AF-A0A2R6XIC0-F1
#
_cell.length_a   1.000
_cell.length_b   1.000
_cell.length_c   1.000
_cell.angle_alpha   90.00
_cell.angle_beta   90.00
_cell.angle_gamma   90.00
#
_symmetry.space_group_name_H-M   'P 1'
#
loop_
_entity.id
_entity.type
_entity.pdbx_description
1 polymer ?
#
loop_
_entity_poly.entity_id
_entity_poly.type
_entity_poly.pdbx_seq_one_letter_code
_entity_poly.pdbx_strand_id
1 'polypeptide(L)'
;MQSMHGEHRCETGVHQPWKPNGQCLTQQNLRELIELGYRERLVLFADEVYQTNVYQDELPFVSAKKVLMGMGGIISRELELVSFHTVSKGFLGECGRRGAYLEMTNIHPLIVEELCKVASISLSPNITGQIMQGNIGISEKAGLYYDGWIQQLQEHSAMYSFPRVMLPPGAFAAAKKEGKAPDAYYCLKLLEATGISTVPGSGFGQKDG
;
A
#
# COMPACT_ATOMS: atom_id res chain seq x y z
N MET A 1 2.72 3.18 -41.78
CA MET A 1 2.25 2.03 -40.98
C MET A 1 3.45 1.52 -40.19
N GLN A 2 3.80 2.20 -39.08
CA GLN A 2 4.92 1.79 -38.23
C GLN A 2 4.42 0.72 -37.26
N SER A 3 5.10 -0.42 -37.26
CA SER A 3 4.79 -1.58 -36.43
C SER A 3 4.95 -1.24 -34.95
N MET A 4 3.85 -1.26 -34.20
CA MET A 4 3.92 -1.42 -32.74
C MET A 4 4.33 -2.86 -32.44
N HIS A 5 5.63 -3.09 -32.25
CA HIS A 5 6.10 -4.31 -31.58
C HIS A 5 5.84 -4.12 -30.09
N GLY A 6 4.79 -4.78 -29.60
CA GLY A 6 4.49 -4.87 -28.18
C GLY A 6 5.53 -5.76 -27.50
N GLU A 7 6.57 -5.14 -26.93
CA GLU A 7 7.32 -5.76 -25.85
C GLU A 7 6.50 -5.61 -24.56
N HIS A 8 6.16 -6.73 -23.93
CA HIS A 8 5.31 -6.78 -22.75
C HIS A 8 5.94 -5.96 -21.62
N ARG A 9 5.39 -4.78 -21.33
CA ARG A 9 5.67 -4.05 -20.08
C ARG A 9 4.89 -4.74 -18.96
N CYS A 10 5.60 -5.47 -18.11
CA CYS A 10 5.04 -5.95 -16.86
C CYS A 10 5.03 -4.81 -15.83
N GLU A 11 4.12 -4.87 -14.87
CA GLU A 11 4.00 -3.89 -13.79
C GLU A 11 4.63 -4.45 -12.52
N THR A 12 5.26 -3.61 -11.70
CA THR A 12 5.72 -4.01 -10.36
C THR A 12 5.24 -3.04 -9.30
N GLY A 13 4.74 -3.59 -8.19
CA GLY A 13 4.10 -2.83 -7.11
C GLY A 13 4.98 -2.75 -5.87
N VAL A 14 5.21 -1.54 -5.38
CA VAL A 14 5.80 -1.25 -4.07
C VAL A 14 4.67 -0.85 -3.14
N HIS A 15 4.45 -1.58 -2.05
CA HIS A 15 3.47 -1.22 -1.04
C HIS A 15 4.20 -0.91 0.26
N GLN A 16 4.20 0.35 0.68
CA GLN A 16 4.95 0.79 1.86
C GLN A 16 4.30 1.98 2.59
N PRO A 17 4.16 1.94 3.93
CA PRO A 17 4.18 0.75 4.78
C PRO A 17 3.26 -0.39 4.29
N TRP A 18 3.76 -1.62 4.28
CA TRP A 18 3.10 -2.77 3.65
C TRP A 18 1.84 -3.19 4.41
N LYS A 19 0.82 -3.67 3.70
CA LYS A 19 -0.32 -4.35 4.31
C LYS A 19 -0.32 -5.84 3.99
N PRO A 20 -0.64 -6.72 4.96
CA PRO A 20 -1.00 -6.46 6.37
C PRO A 20 0.15 -6.39 7.40
N ASN A 21 1.42 -6.60 7.04
CA ASN A 21 2.54 -6.73 8.01
C ASN A 21 3.11 -5.41 8.56
N GLY A 22 2.72 -4.26 8.00
CA GLY A 22 3.14 -2.95 8.51
C GLY A 22 4.59 -2.57 8.27
N GLN A 23 5.33 -3.27 7.39
CA GLN A 23 6.76 -3.02 7.21
C GLN A 23 7.03 -1.83 6.27
N CYS A 24 7.92 -0.93 6.68
CA CYS A 24 8.53 0.05 5.78
C CYS A 24 9.71 -0.60 5.03
N LEU A 25 9.95 -0.19 3.78
CA LEU A 25 11.16 -0.60 3.07
C LEU A 25 12.32 0.31 3.44
N THR A 26 13.53 -0.25 3.45
CA THR A 26 14.75 0.57 3.57
C THR A 26 14.98 1.34 2.27
N GLN A 27 15.71 2.46 2.36
CA GLN A 27 16.15 3.19 1.16
C GLN A 27 16.94 2.29 0.20
N GLN A 28 17.72 1.35 0.73
CA GLN A 28 18.48 0.41 -0.09
C GLN A 28 17.57 -0.56 -0.85
N ASN A 29 16.53 -1.12 -0.21
CA ASN A 29 15.57 -1.98 -0.91
C ASN A 29 14.79 -1.22 -1.97
N LEU A 30 14.44 0.05 -1.72
CA LEU A 30 13.81 0.90 -2.73
C LEU A 30 14.71 1.13 -3.94
N ARG A 31 16.01 1.36 -3.73
CA ARG A 31 16.99 1.47 -4.82
C ARG A 31 17.04 0.19 -5.64
N GLU A 32 17.12 -0.97 -5.00
CA GLU A 32 17.15 -2.27 -5.67
C GLU A 32 15.88 -2.52 -6.50
N LEU A 33 14.70 -2.14 -5.99
CA LEU A 33 13.44 -2.25 -6.71
C LEU A 33 13.36 -1.28 -7.90
N ILE A 34 13.87 -0.07 -7.75
CA ILE A 34 13.97 0.94 -8.82
C ILE A 34 14.92 0.47 -9.91
N GLU A 35 16.10 -0.07 -9.55
CA GLU A 35 17.07 -0.63 -10.48
C GLU A 35 16.49 -1.83 -11.24
N LEU A 36 15.76 -2.71 -10.53
CA LEU A 36 15.04 -3.81 -11.14
C LEU A 36 13.97 -3.30 -12.12
N GLY A 37 13.15 -2.35 -11.70
CA GLY A 37 12.12 -1.76 -12.55
C GLY A 37 12.72 -1.16 -13.83
N TYR A 38 13.86 -0.47 -13.71
CA TYR A 38 14.55 0.09 -14.87
C TYR A 38 15.14 -1.00 -15.78
N ARG A 39 15.85 -1.99 -15.20
CA ARG A 39 16.48 -3.07 -15.95
C ARG A 39 15.48 -3.92 -16.73
N GLU A 40 14.35 -4.23 -16.09
CA GLU A 40 13.30 -5.08 -16.65
C GLU A 40 12.22 -4.27 -17.43
N ARG A 41 12.42 -2.96 -17.60
CA ARG A 41 11.49 -2.03 -18.31
C ARG A 41 10.06 -2.08 -17.78
N LEU A 42 9.93 -2.04 -16.45
CA LEU A 42 8.66 -2.08 -15.73
C LEU A 42 8.19 -0.69 -15.35
N VAL A 43 6.88 -0.51 -15.33
CA VAL A 43 6.26 0.63 -14.64
C VAL A 43 6.22 0.33 -13.15
N LEU A 44 6.71 1.26 -12.34
CA LEU A 44 6.72 1.14 -10.89
C LEU A 44 5.46 1.80 -10.31
N PHE A 45 4.63 1.02 -9.61
CA PHE A 45 3.48 1.54 -8.86
C PHE A 45 3.80 1.56 -7.37
N ALA A 46 3.90 2.75 -6.78
CA ALA A 46 4.19 2.93 -5.36
C ALA A 46 2.90 3.27 -4.58
N ASP A 47 2.31 2.27 -3.93
CA ASP A 47 1.22 2.45 -2.97
C ASP A 47 1.77 2.91 -1.61
N GLU A 48 1.70 4.23 -1.38
CA GLU A 48 2.27 4.93 -0.23
C GLU A 48 1.17 5.54 0.66
N VAL A 49 -0.01 4.88 0.71
CA VAL A 49 -1.18 5.37 1.44
C VAL A 49 -1.00 5.41 2.96
N TYR A 50 -0.03 4.67 3.54
CA TYR A 50 0.28 4.67 4.97
C TYR A 50 1.50 5.52 5.35
N GLN A 51 1.98 6.39 4.46
CA GLN A 51 3.21 7.17 4.69
C GLN A 51 3.25 7.98 6.00
N THR A 52 2.09 8.31 6.58
CA THR A 52 1.98 9.02 7.87
C THR A 52 1.74 8.11 9.08
N ASN A 53 1.59 6.79 8.89
CA ASN A 53 1.46 5.79 9.94
C ASN A 53 2.80 5.07 10.15
N VAL A 54 3.83 5.79 10.57
CA VAL A 54 5.12 5.20 10.96
C VAL A 54 5.34 5.46 12.44
N TYR A 55 5.51 4.40 13.22
CA TYR A 55 5.58 4.48 14.69
C TYR A 55 6.96 4.11 15.24
N GLN A 56 7.90 3.73 14.37
CA GLN A 56 9.27 3.37 14.70
C GLN A 56 10.23 4.44 14.20
N ASP A 57 11.22 4.79 15.03
CA ASP A 57 12.19 5.85 14.70
C ASP A 57 13.32 5.33 13.81
N GLU A 58 13.63 4.04 13.88
CA GLU A 58 14.78 3.41 13.23
C GLU A 58 14.59 3.25 11.72
N LEU A 59 13.34 3.17 11.25
CA LEU A 59 13.01 2.93 9.86
C LEU A 59 11.84 3.84 9.41
N PRO A 60 12.15 5.13 9.17
CA PRO A 60 11.17 6.13 8.74
C PRO A 60 10.68 5.88 7.32
N PHE A 61 9.53 6.44 6.98
CA PHE A 61 9.04 6.42 5.60
C PHE A 61 9.97 7.21 4.66
N VAL A 62 10.29 6.60 3.52
CA VAL A 62 11.01 7.25 2.42
C VAL A 62 10.23 6.99 1.13
N SER A 63 9.78 8.06 0.46
CA SER A 63 9.02 7.89 -0.78
C SER A 63 9.89 7.35 -1.91
N ALA A 64 9.31 6.46 -2.72
CA ALA A 64 9.95 5.89 -3.91
C ALA A 64 10.43 7.00 -4.86
N LYS A 65 9.63 8.07 -5.01
CA LYS A 65 10.01 9.24 -5.82
C LYS A 65 11.24 9.95 -5.28
N LYS A 66 11.35 10.15 -3.96
CA LYS A 66 12.55 10.77 -3.34
C LYS A 66 13.80 9.93 -3.62
N VAL A 67 13.69 8.61 -3.52
CA VAL A 67 14.80 7.69 -3.84
C VAL A 67 15.17 7.76 -5.33
N LEU A 68 14.17 7.67 -6.22
CA LEU A 68 14.36 7.74 -7.67
C LEU A 68 15.09 9.02 -8.08
N MET A 69 14.61 10.17 -7.62
CA MET A 69 15.23 11.46 -7.93
C MET A 69 16.62 11.59 -7.30
N GLY A 70 16.83 11.04 -6.11
CA GLY A 70 18.12 11.02 -5.42
C GLY A 70 19.16 10.10 -6.06
N MET A 71 18.75 9.09 -6.84
CA MET A 71 19.67 8.25 -7.63
C MET A 71 20.25 9.01 -8.83
N GLY A 72 19.51 9.96 -9.39
CA GLY A 72 19.93 10.75 -10.55
C GLY A 72 20.20 9.89 -11.80
N GLY A 73 21.01 10.45 -12.70
CA GLY A 73 21.44 9.76 -13.91
C GLY A 73 20.30 9.45 -14.88
N ILE A 74 20.43 8.34 -15.59
CA ILE A 74 19.47 7.90 -16.61
C ILE A 74 18.20 7.30 -15.97
N ILE A 75 18.37 6.52 -14.89
CA ILE A 75 17.27 5.85 -14.19
C ILE A 75 16.23 6.86 -13.71
N SER A 76 16.66 7.97 -13.10
CA SER A 76 15.74 9.01 -12.60
C SER A 76 14.93 9.71 -13.70
N ARG A 77 15.43 9.68 -14.95
CA ARG A 77 14.81 10.38 -16.09
C ARG A 77 13.93 9.47 -16.93
N GLU A 78 14.19 8.16 -16.91
CA GLU A 78 13.54 7.20 -17.80
C GLU A 78 12.59 6.24 -17.07
N LEU A 79 12.81 5.91 -15.79
CA LEU A 79 11.92 5.01 -15.09
C LEU A 79 10.53 5.65 -14.94
N GLU A 80 9.52 4.95 -15.44
CA GLU A 80 8.10 5.25 -15.29
C GLU A 80 7.64 4.90 -13.86
N LEU A 81 7.22 5.91 -13.08
CA LEU A 81 6.76 5.75 -11.70
C LEU A 81 5.39 6.42 -11.50
N VAL A 82 4.48 5.71 -10.83
CA VAL A 82 3.21 6.25 -10.34
C VAL A 82 3.11 6.06 -8.83
N SER A 83 3.04 7.14 -8.08
CA SER A 83 2.89 7.13 -6.62
C SER A 83 1.45 7.43 -6.20
N PHE A 84 0.90 6.67 -5.25
CA PHE A 84 -0.47 6.82 -4.76
C PHE A 84 -0.52 7.31 -3.31
N HIS A 85 -1.48 8.18 -3.01
CA HIS A 85 -1.79 8.60 -1.65
C HIS A 85 -3.30 8.84 -1.47
N THR A 86 -3.77 8.81 -0.22
CA THR A 86 -5.21 8.95 0.11
C THR A 86 -5.43 9.65 1.44
N VAL A 87 -6.57 10.33 1.55
CA VAL A 87 -7.09 10.88 2.80
C VAL A 87 -7.66 9.80 3.74
N SER A 88 -7.83 8.57 3.24
CA SER A 88 -8.55 7.50 3.94
C SER A 88 -7.77 6.89 5.11
N LYS A 89 -6.45 7.08 5.12
CA LYS A 89 -5.48 6.46 6.03
C LYS A 89 -4.72 7.57 6.76
N GLY A 90 -3.78 7.21 7.63
CA GLY A 90 -3.10 8.19 8.46
C GLY A 90 -3.92 8.64 9.64
N PHE A 91 -3.37 9.64 10.33
CA PHE A 91 -3.99 10.31 11.45
C PHE A 91 -5.39 10.87 11.13
N LEU A 92 -5.58 11.39 9.91
CA LEU A 92 -6.87 11.95 9.51
C LEU A 92 -7.94 10.86 9.32
N GLY A 93 -7.60 9.72 8.70
CA GLY A 93 -8.45 8.52 8.71
C GLY A 93 -9.83 8.66 8.04
N GLU A 94 -9.97 9.55 7.06
CA GLU A 94 -11.28 10.02 6.57
C GLU A 94 -11.78 9.24 5.36
N CYS A 95 -11.88 7.92 5.55
CA CYS A 95 -12.20 6.96 4.50
C CYS A 95 -13.57 7.20 3.83
N GLY A 96 -14.52 7.84 4.52
CA GLY A 96 -15.83 8.20 3.97
C GLY A 96 -15.77 9.34 2.94
N ARG A 97 -14.71 10.16 2.95
CA ARG A 97 -14.54 11.29 2.02
C ARG A 97 -14.04 10.88 0.64
N ARG A 98 -13.51 9.66 0.51
CA ARG A 98 -13.07 9.07 -0.77
C ARG A 98 -12.14 10.00 -1.57
N GLY A 99 -11.20 10.66 -0.89
CA GLY A 99 -10.18 11.52 -1.49
C GLY A 99 -8.85 10.79 -1.69
N ALA A 100 -8.20 11.01 -2.83
CA ALA A 100 -6.89 10.46 -3.17
C ALA A 100 -6.24 11.27 -4.29
N TYR A 101 -4.94 11.07 -4.49
CA TYR A 101 -4.25 11.47 -5.70
C TYR A 101 -3.27 10.38 -6.16
N LEU A 102 -2.89 10.46 -7.43
CA LEU A 102 -1.73 9.78 -7.97
C LEU A 102 -0.78 10.82 -8.57
N GLU A 103 0.51 10.57 -8.46
CA GLU A 103 1.56 11.38 -9.06
C GLU A 103 2.31 10.55 -10.10
N MET A 104 2.30 11.00 -11.35
CA MET A 104 2.97 10.35 -12.47
C MET A 104 4.31 11.01 -12.74
N THR A 105 5.39 10.24 -12.71
CA THR A 105 6.76 10.67 -13.01
C THR A 105 7.26 9.90 -14.22
N ASN A 106 7.75 10.61 -15.24
CA ASN A 106 8.27 10.08 -16.51
C ASN A 106 7.29 9.22 -17.35
N ILE A 107 6.00 9.18 -17.01
CA ILE A 107 4.98 8.45 -17.79
C ILE A 107 4.82 9.07 -19.17
N HIS A 108 4.79 8.23 -20.21
CA HIS A 108 4.62 8.70 -21.58
C HIS A 108 3.33 9.53 -21.75
N PRO A 109 3.37 10.72 -22.40
CA PRO A 109 2.21 11.62 -22.50
C PRO A 109 0.94 10.99 -23.08
N LEU A 110 1.07 10.10 -24.07
CA LEU A 110 -0.08 9.36 -24.63
C LEU A 110 -0.76 8.44 -23.61
N ILE A 111 -0.02 7.88 -22.65
CA ILE A 111 -0.60 7.08 -21.57
C ILE A 111 -1.39 7.99 -20.62
N VAL A 112 -0.84 9.17 -20.31
CA VAL A 112 -1.52 10.19 -19.50
C VAL A 112 -2.83 10.62 -20.17
N GLU A 113 -2.83 10.82 -21.49
CA GLU A 113 -4.02 11.18 -22.25
C GLU A 113 -5.10 10.09 -22.18
N GLU A 114 -4.75 8.82 -22.41
CA GLU A 114 -5.70 7.71 -22.31
C GLU A 114 -6.22 7.54 -20.87
N LEU A 115 -5.39 7.75 -19.84
CA LEU A 115 -5.84 7.76 -18.44
C LEU A 115 -6.83 8.91 -18.17
N CYS A 116 -6.55 10.12 -18.65
CA CYS A 116 -7.46 11.26 -18.54
C CYS A 116 -8.78 11.01 -19.27
N LYS A 117 -8.73 10.40 -20.44
CA LYS A 117 -9.91 10.00 -21.21
C LYS A 117 -10.77 9.02 -20.43
N VAL A 118 -10.19 7.98 -19.84
CA VAL A 118 -10.92 7.04 -18.96
C VAL A 118 -11.49 7.75 -17.74
N ALA A 119 -10.70 8.61 -17.07
CA ALA A 119 -11.15 9.36 -15.90
C ALA A 119 -12.33 10.31 -16.22
N SER A 120 -12.34 10.90 -17.41
CA SER A 120 -13.40 11.83 -17.85
C SER A 120 -14.78 11.18 -17.96
N ILE A 121 -14.86 9.86 -18.12
CA ILE A 121 -16.13 9.10 -18.12
C ILE A 121 -16.86 9.25 -16.78
N SER A 122 -16.11 9.42 -15.68
CA SER A 122 -16.64 9.62 -14.34
C SER A 122 -16.83 11.10 -13.97
N LEU A 123 -16.74 12.01 -14.96
CA LEU A 123 -16.75 13.47 -14.80
C LEU A 123 -15.57 14.00 -13.97
N SER A 124 -15.67 13.92 -12.65
CA SER A 124 -14.63 14.35 -11.72
C SER A 124 -14.77 13.68 -10.35
N PRO A 125 -13.68 13.60 -9.55
CA PRO A 125 -13.77 13.15 -8.17
C PRO A 125 -14.64 14.08 -7.32
N ASN A 126 -15.20 13.57 -6.22
CA ASN A 126 -16.02 14.39 -5.34
C ASN A 126 -15.25 15.59 -4.75
N ILE A 127 -15.88 16.77 -4.73
CA ILE A 127 -15.24 18.05 -4.35
C ILE A 127 -14.71 18.00 -2.90
N THR A 128 -15.44 17.36 -1.99
CA THR A 128 -15.04 17.26 -0.59
C THR A 128 -13.73 16.50 -0.41
N GLY A 129 -13.55 15.38 -1.13
CA GLY A 129 -12.32 14.60 -1.16
C GLY A 129 -11.16 15.39 -1.77
N GLN A 130 -11.41 16.18 -2.82
CA GLN A 130 -10.41 17.07 -3.41
C GLN A 130 -9.95 18.16 -2.44
N ILE A 131 -10.88 18.86 -1.78
CA ILE A 131 -10.57 19.88 -0.77
C ILE A 131 -9.77 19.27 0.38
N MET A 132 -10.20 18.11 0.86
CA MET A 132 -9.50 17.44 1.97
C MET A 132 -8.08 17.06 1.57
N GLN A 133 -7.90 16.50 0.38
CA GLN A 133 -6.58 16.16 -0.15
C GLN A 133 -5.65 17.38 -0.24
N GLY A 134 -6.18 18.53 -0.66
CA GLY A 134 -5.42 19.79 -0.69
C GLY A 134 -4.99 20.30 0.69
N ASN A 135 -5.69 19.91 1.76
CA ASN A 135 -5.41 20.35 3.12
C ASN A 135 -4.52 19.38 3.93
N ILE A 136 -4.35 18.13 3.49
CA ILE A 136 -3.52 17.13 4.20
C ILE A 136 -2.09 17.62 4.42
N GLY A 137 -1.50 18.32 3.44
CA GLY A 137 -0.14 18.87 3.54
C GLY A 137 0.01 20.06 4.50
N ILE A 138 -1.08 20.58 5.07
CA ILE A 138 -1.07 21.76 5.96
C ILE A 138 -1.13 21.34 7.46
N SER A 139 -1.42 20.06 7.75
CA SER A 139 -1.74 19.56 9.10
C SER A 139 -0.60 18.80 9.78
N GLU A 140 0.62 19.34 9.81
CA GLU A 140 1.73 18.74 10.58
C GLU A 140 1.51 18.79 12.11
N LYS A 141 0.49 19.51 12.61
CA LYS A 141 0.32 19.83 14.04
C LYS A 141 -0.68 18.96 14.81
N ALA A 142 -1.25 17.93 14.21
CA ALA A 142 -2.30 17.14 14.88
C ALA A 142 -1.77 15.95 15.72
N GLY A 143 -0.46 15.70 15.73
CA GLY A 143 0.17 14.55 16.40
C GLY A 143 0.22 14.57 17.95
N LEU A 144 -0.36 15.55 18.63
CA LEU A 144 -0.16 15.78 20.08
C LEU A 144 -1.20 15.11 21.00
N TYR A 145 -2.16 14.34 20.49
CA TYR A 145 -3.30 13.84 21.30
C TYR A 145 -3.35 12.32 21.55
N TYR A 146 -2.36 11.52 21.13
CA TYR A 146 -2.45 10.04 21.14
C TYR A 146 -1.22 9.27 21.64
N ASP A 147 -0.36 9.86 22.47
CA ASP A 147 0.87 9.22 22.97
C ASP A 147 0.63 7.82 23.59
N GLY A 148 -0.51 7.62 24.26
CA GLY A 148 -0.85 6.33 24.89
C GLY A 148 -1.21 5.19 23.94
N TRP A 149 -1.73 5.48 22.73
CA TRP A 149 -2.07 4.45 21.73
C TRP A 149 -0.86 4.08 20.86
N ILE A 150 0.02 5.04 20.61
CA ILE A 150 1.25 4.84 19.82
C ILE A 150 2.19 3.84 20.51
N GLN A 151 2.21 3.83 21.85
CA GLN A 151 3.09 2.95 22.63
C GLN A 151 2.78 1.44 22.46
N GLN A 152 1.56 1.07 22.05
CA GLN A 152 1.18 -0.33 21.78
C GLN A 152 1.47 -0.78 20.34
N LEU A 153 1.73 0.17 19.43
CA LEU A 153 1.98 -0.09 18.01
C LEU A 153 3.47 -0.03 17.64
N GLN A 154 4.36 0.12 18.63
CA GLN A 154 5.80 0.37 18.44
C GLN A 154 6.53 -0.70 17.60
N GLU A 155 5.96 -1.89 17.42
CA GLU A 155 6.58 -2.98 16.64
C GLU A 155 6.24 -2.96 15.14
N HIS A 156 5.29 -2.11 14.68
CA HIS A 156 4.83 -2.11 13.29
C HIS A 156 4.52 -0.70 12.77
N SER A 157 4.61 -0.45 11.46
CA SER A 157 4.00 0.72 10.81
C SER A 157 2.63 0.33 10.22
N ALA A 158 1.89 1.26 9.61
CA ALA A 158 0.47 1.09 9.20
C ALA A 158 -0.53 0.98 10.37
N MET A 159 -1.58 0.15 10.26
CA MET A 159 -2.63 -0.02 11.30
C MET A 159 -3.01 -1.49 11.50
N TYR A 160 -2.14 -2.42 11.10
CA TYR A 160 -2.43 -3.86 11.09
C TYR A 160 -1.28 -4.63 11.73
N SER A 161 -1.63 -5.73 12.38
CA SER A 161 -0.71 -6.79 12.74
C SER A 161 -1.15 -8.07 12.02
N PHE A 162 -0.18 -8.89 11.62
CA PHE A 162 -0.43 -10.14 10.91
C PHE A 162 0.27 -11.31 11.63
N PRO A 163 -0.23 -11.70 12.83
CA PRO A 163 0.42 -12.70 13.65
C PRO A 163 0.31 -14.09 13.02
N ARG A 164 1.39 -14.87 13.11
CA ARG A 164 1.35 -16.30 12.78
C ARG A 164 0.71 -17.06 13.93
N VAL A 165 -0.47 -17.63 13.69
CA VAL A 165 -1.15 -18.50 14.66
C VAL A 165 -0.80 -19.95 14.38
N MET A 166 -0.22 -20.64 15.37
CA MET A 166 0.07 -22.06 15.29
C MET A 166 -1.17 -22.86 15.70
N LEU A 167 -1.92 -23.35 14.72
CA LEU A 167 -3.13 -24.13 14.96
C LEU A 167 -2.80 -25.59 15.35
N PRO A 168 -3.52 -26.19 16.32
CA PRO A 168 -3.32 -27.59 16.64
C PRO A 168 -3.89 -28.51 15.54
N PRO A 169 -3.39 -29.75 15.36
CA PRO A 169 -3.87 -30.68 14.33
C PRO A 169 -5.39 -30.91 14.33
N GLY A 170 -6.01 -30.90 15.51
CA GLY A 170 -7.47 -31.02 15.65
C GLY A 170 -8.24 -29.86 14.99
N ALA A 171 -7.68 -28.65 14.96
CA ALA A 171 -8.30 -27.50 14.31
C ALA A 171 -8.30 -27.66 12.78
N PHE A 172 -7.25 -28.23 12.19
CA PHE A 172 -7.21 -28.55 10.75
C PHE A 172 -8.27 -29.58 10.37
N ALA A 173 -8.42 -30.63 11.16
CA ALA A 173 -9.43 -31.65 10.92
C ALA A 173 -10.86 -31.08 11.03
N ALA A 174 -11.12 -30.23 12.02
CA ALA A 174 -12.41 -29.55 12.18
C ALA A 174 -12.70 -28.59 11.02
N ALA A 175 -11.71 -27.78 10.62
CA ALA A 175 -11.82 -26.88 9.48
C ALA A 175 -12.15 -27.63 8.19
N LYS A 176 -11.45 -28.76 7.93
CA LYS A 176 -11.69 -29.62 6.77
C LYS A 176 -13.10 -30.22 6.79
N LYS A 177 -13.58 -30.67 7.95
CA LYS A 177 -14.95 -31.21 8.11
C LYS A 177 -16.01 -30.17 7.74
N GLU A 178 -15.75 -28.90 8.02
CA GLU A 178 -16.65 -27.80 7.69
C GLU A 178 -16.40 -27.17 6.30
N GLY A 179 -15.46 -27.72 5.51
CA GLY A 179 -15.12 -27.19 4.18
C GLY A 179 -14.48 -25.80 4.20
N LYS A 180 -13.77 -25.44 5.28
CA LYS A 180 -13.15 -24.11 5.45
C LYS A 180 -11.64 -24.20 5.50
N ALA A 181 -10.96 -23.12 5.10
CA ALA A 181 -9.54 -22.94 5.39
C ALA A 181 -9.30 -22.90 6.91
N PRO A 182 -8.17 -23.43 7.43
CA PRO A 182 -7.92 -23.51 8.87
C PRO A 182 -8.00 -22.18 9.62
N ASP A 183 -7.47 -21.12 9.01
CA ASP A 183 -7.52 -19.75 9.53
C ASP A 183 -8.90 -19.12 9.41
N ALA A 184 -9.64 -19.34 8.33
CA ALA A 184 -11.04 -18.92 8.22
C ALA A 184 -11.92 -19.59 9.29
N TYR A 185 -11.69 -20.88 9.54
CA TYR A 185 -12.33 -21.60 10.65
C TYR A 185 -11.96 -20.97 11.99
N TYR A 186 -10.69 -20.67 12.24
CA TYR A 186 -10.24 -19.99 13.46
C TYR A 186 -10.89 -18.62 13.64
N CYS A 187 -10.90 -17.77 12.59
CA CYS A 187 -11.51 -16.43 12.64
C CYS A 187 -13.01 -16.49 12.96
N LEU A 188 -13.74 -17.47 12.39
CA LEU A 188 -15.16 -17.67 12.71
C LEU A 188 -15.35 -18.14 14.16
N LYS A 189 -14.54 -19.08 14.64
CA LYS A 189 -14.62 -19.53 16.04
C LYS A 189 -14.25 -18.43 17.03
N LEU A 190 -13.28 -17.59 16.70
CA LEU A 190 -12.93 -16.40 17.46
C LEU A 190 -14.11 -15.42 17.53
N LEU A 191 -14.75 -15.16 16.38
CA LEU A 191 -15.94 -14.30 16.30
C LEU A 191 -17.10 -14.84 17.14
N GLU A 192 -17.41 -16.13 16.99
CA GLU A 192 -18.49 -16.80 17.75
C GLU A 192 -18.25 -16.76 19.27
N ALA A 193 -16.99 -16.96 19.71
CA ALA A 193 -16.67 -17.06 21.12
C ALA A 193 -16.47 -15.69 21.81
N THR A 194 -16.02 -14.67 21.08
CA THR A 194 -15.56 -13.40 21.69
C THR A 194 -16.23 -12.16 21.11
N GLY A 195 -16.93 -12.27 19.98
CA GLY A 195 -17.41 -11.13 19.20
C GLY A 195 -16.31 -10.39 18.42
N ILE A 196 -15.05 -10.82 18.50
CA ILE A 196 -13.92 -10.20 17.79
C ILE A 196 -13.91 -10.66 16.33
N SER A 197 -14.16 -9.73 15.41
CA SER A 197 -14.09 -9.97 13.97
C SER A 197 -12.68 -9.73 13.44
N THR A 198 -12.09 -10.75 12.82
CA THR A 198 -10.76 -10.68 12.17
C THR A 198 -10.83 -11.21 10.75
N VAL A 199 -9.84 -10.88 9.92
CA VAL A 199 -9.76 -11.34 8.53
C VAL A 199 -8.78 -12.51 8.43
N PRO A 200 -9.14 -13.64 7.80
CA PRO A 200 -8.25 -14.78 7.67
C PRO A 200 -7.09 -14.51 6.72
N GLY A 201 -5.92 -15.09 7.03
CA GLY A 201 -4.69 -14.93 6.25
C GLY A 201 -4.78 -15.48 4.82
N SER A 202 -5.65 -16.47 4.61
CA SER A 202 -5.94 -17.10 3.32
C SER A 202 -6.43 -16.10 2.27
N GLY A 203 -7.04 -14.99 2.69
CA GLY A 203 -7.47 -13.91 1.81
C GLY A 203 -6.32 -13.04 1.27
N PHE A 204 -5.12 -13.15 1.84
CA PHE A 204 -3.96 -12.31 1.52
C PHE A 204 -2.82 -13.05 0.80
N GLY A 205 -2.94 -14.36 0.57
CA GLY A 205 -1.88 -15.16 -0.04
C GLY A 205 -0.71 -15.38 0.92
N GLN A 206 -0.86 -16.31 1.85
CA GLN A 206 0.20 -16.72 2.79
C GLN A 206 0.93 -17.98 2.29
N LYS A 207 2.15 -18.24 2.80
CA LYS A 207 2.87 -19.47 2.50
C LYS A 207 2.10 -20.69 2.98
N ASP A 208 2.19 -21.79 2.24
CA ASP A 208 1.68 -23.10 2.69
C ASP A 208 2.36 -23.50 4.01
N GLY A 209 1.58 -24.11 4.90
CA GLY A 209 1.99 -24.48 6.25
C GLY A 209 1.19 -25.63 6.84
#